data_AF-A0A9Y2AVY9-F1
#
_entry.id   AF-A0A9Y2AVY9-F1
#
_cell.length_a   1.000
_cell.length_b   1.000
_cell.length_c   1.000
_cell.angle_alpha   90.00
_cell.angle_beta   90.00
_cell.angle_gamma   90.00
#
_symmetry.space_group_name_H-M   'P 1'
#
loop_
_entity.id
_entity.type
_entity.pdbx_description
1 polymer ?
#
loop_
_entity_poly.entity_id
_entity_poly.type
_entity_poly.pdbx_seq_one_letter_code
_entity_poly.pdbx_strand_id
1 'polypeptide(L)'
;MDTLRGRDVANDQDDFDHADDAAIETPPAVGSDERRMQVRAYNYWASLLGDRALPSIEDLSPEQLEDFGPYSVLLDFSTGMENPAVAYLGSALRQECEIEGAIGFINDVPARSLLSRLTDHYLQIIANAAPIGFEAEFINQRGAEILYRGILMPFSSDGDTIDFVFGVINWKEVATDDVLQSLEQEVGEALRTAPAPVPVTPVWADGPASAPASTFDADEEDDDTLDLAGMECPGDDASLADWLALARDGAARVRISEARSHAALYRAVSLAYDFSLVARARPDDYAELLADYGIKGQARSPMTAVIKLVFGATYDKTRITEYATALEHAFANGLGVGKFAEYLATYVGGLKAVVRDERALRRSAQPARPDKRQLARTAMKAAAPLDPLAITTDADGFAVVVARREVDGSLSLVGALPEDSDLGQRVIAAAAH
;
A
#
# COMPACT_ATOMS: atom_id res chain seq x y z
N MET A 1 18.02 -73.31 33.35
CA MET A 1 17.79 -74.57 32.62
C MET A 1 17.16 -74.16 31.30
N ASP A 2 17.88 -73.51 30.39
CA ASP A 2 18.91 -74.10 29.52
C ASP A 2 18.32 -75.22 28.65
N THR A 3 18.05 -74.95 27.37
CA THR A 3 18.88 -75.45 26.26
C THR A 3 18.23 -75.20 24.88
N LEU A 4 19.13 -74.90 23.95
CA LEU A 4 19.02 -74.59 22.54
C LEU A 4 18.74 -75.82 21.64
N ARG A 5 18.34 -75.54 20.38
CA ARG A 5 18.32 -76.39 19.15
C ARG A 5 17.12 -77.33 18.98
N GLY A 6 16.41 -77.39 17.85
CA GLY A 6 16.60 -76.90 16.48
C GLY A 6 16.22 -78.02 15.50
N ARG A 7 15.35 -77.76 14.51
CA ARG A 7 15.31 -78.50 13.22
C ARG A 7 14.28 -77.91 12.24
N ASP A 8 14.79 -77.61 11.05
CA ASP A 8 14.06 -77.30 9.81
C ASP A 8 13.21 -78.47 9.32
N VAL A 9 12.01 -78.18 8.80
CA VAL A 9 11.40 -78.92 7.67
C VAL A 9 10.52 -77.97 6.84
N ALA A 10 10.98 -77.73 5.60
CA ALA A 10 10.29 -77.44 4.35
C ALA A 10 8.90 -76.76 4.34
N ASN A 11 8.89 -75.53 3.84
CA ASN A 11 8.24 -75.11 2.58
C ASN A 11 6.86 -75.72 2.26
N ASP A 12 5.80 -74.98 2.57
CA ASP A 12 4.60 -74.92 1.73
C ASP A 12 4.20 -73.45 1.58
N GLN A 13 4.05 -73.06 0.32
CA GLN A 13 3.73 -71.74 -0.17
C GLN A 13 2.27 -71.42 0.13
N ASP A 14 2.02 -70.32 0.84
CA ASP A 14 0.78 -69.56 0.69
C ASP A 14 1.16 -68.13 0.32
N ASP A 15 1.06 -67.85 -0.99
CA ASP A 15 1.07 -66.53 -1.61
C ASP A 15 -0.02 -65.68 -0.96
N PHE A 16 0.40 -64.78 -0.06
CA PHE A 16 -0.33 -63.55 0.16
C PHE A 16 0.55 -62.43 -0.39
N ASP A 17 0.23 -62.02 -1.62
CA ASP A 17 0.71 -60.80 -2.24
C ASP A 17 0.54 -59.65 -1.23
N HIS A 18 1.64 -59.25 -0.60
CA HIS A 18 1.79 -57.91 -0.07
C HIS A 18 1.75 -57.01 -1.30
N ALA A 19 0.54 -56.58 -1.64
CA ALA A 19 0.32 -55.50 -2.58
C ALA A 19 1.22 -54.36 -2.14
N ASP A 20 2.23 -54.14 -2.99
CA ASP A 20 3.20 -53.07 -2.97
C ASP A 20 2.52 -51.83 -2.39
N ASP A 21 3.05 -51.36 -1.26
CA ASP A 21 2.77 -50.02 -0.76
C ASP A 21 3.29 -49.11 -1.85
N ALA A 22 2.41 -48.85 -2.84
CA ALA A 22 2.61 -47.89 -3.89
C ALA A 22 2.73 -46.57 -3.14
N ALA A 23 3.96 -46.28 -2.72
CA ALA A 23 4.40 -44.99 -2.27
C ALA A 23 3.85 -44.05 -3.32
N ILE A 24 2.76 -43.37 -2.98
CA ILE A 24 2.25 -42.25 -3.73
C ILE A 24 3.47 -41.35 -3.76
N GLU A 25 4.13 -41.31 -4.91
CA GLU A 25 5.23 -40.40 -5.16
C GLU A 25 4.64 -39.03 -4.87
N THR A 26 4.94 -38.53 -3.67
CA THR A 26 4.50 -37.21 -3.23
C THR A 26 4.86 -36.29 -4.38
N PRO A 27 3.89 -35.53 -4.93
CA PRO A 27 4.18 -34.56 -5.96
C PRO A 27 5.44 -33.81 -5.53
N PRO A 28 6.45 -33.66 -6.40
CA PRO A 28 7.71 -33.03 -6.01
C PRO A 28 7.34 -31.75 -5.27
N ALA A 29 7.80 -31.64 -4.02
CA ALA A 29 7.52 -30.47 -3.21
C ALA A 29 7.91 -29.28 -4.06
N VAL A 30 6.92 -28.53 -4.55
CA VAL A 30 7.14 -27.31 -5.30
C VAL A 30 7.94 -26.45 -4.33
N GLY A 31 9.23 -26.34 -4.61
CA GLY A 31 10.13 -25.56 -3.80
C GLY A 31 9.49 -24.20 -3.59
N SER A 32 9.67 -23.68 -2.39
CA SER A 32 9.32 -22.34 -1.94
C SER A 32 10.11 -21.27 -2.73
N ASP A 33 10.15 -21.37 -4.06
CA ASP A 33 10.85 -20.45 -4.92
C ASP A 33 9.93 -19.27 -5.14
N GLU A 34 10.29 -18.19 -4.45
CA GLU A 34 9.56 -16.95 -4.47
C GLU A 34 9.53 -16.40 -5.90
N ARG A 35 8.33 -16.30 -6.48
CA ARG A 35 8.17 -15.93 -7.91
C ARG A 35 8.41 -14.44 -8.17
N ARG A 36 8.41 -13.59 -7.14
CA ARG A 36 8.51 -12.13 -7.31
C ARG A 36 9.95 -11.69 -7.54
N MET A 37 10.22 -11.10 -8.71
CA MET A 37 11.54 -10.62 -9.13
C MET A 37 12.24 -9.76 -8.06
N GLN A 38 11.53 -8.85 -7.39
CA GLN A 38 12.13 -7.96 -6.37
C GLN A 38 12.51 -8.72 -5.09
N VAL A 39 11.74 -9.73 -4.71
CA VAL A 39 12.05 -10.54 -3.53
C VAL A 39 13.21 -11.48 -3.83
N ARG A 40 13.30 -12.02 -5.07
CA ARG A 40 14.48 -12.76 -5.53
C ARG A 40 15.73 -11.88 -5.55
N ALA A 41 15.61 -10.64 -6.03
CA ALA A 41 16.71 -9.67 -5.99
C ALA A 41 17.15 -9.34 -4.55
N TYR A 42 16.19 -9.17 -3.63
CA TYR A 42 16.49 -8.99 -2.20
C TYR A 42 17.18 -10.20 -1.58
N ASN A 43 16.67 -11.41 -1.83
CA ASN A 43 17.25 -12.64 -1.30
C ASN A 43 18.66 -12.85 -1.84
N TYR A 44 18.91 -12.53 -3.10
CA TYR A 44 20.25 -12.51 -3.68
C TYR A 44 21.15 -11.52 -2.94
N TRP A 45 20.73 -10.26 -2.76
CA TRP A 45 21.50 -9.26 -2.01
C TRP A 45 21.76 -9.68 -0.56
N ALA A 46 20.75 -10.22 0.12
CA ALA A 46 20.86 -10.71 1.50
C ALA A 46 21.82 -11.91 1.60
N SER A 47 21.88 -12.77 0.58
CA SER A 47 22.85 -13.87 0.54
C SER A 47 24.30 -13.38 0.43
N LEU A 48 24.54 -12.18 -0.13
CA LEU A 48 25.87 -11.57 -0.25
C LEU A 48 26.33 -10.87 1.05
N LEU A 49 25.43 -10.64 2.01
CA LEU A 49 25.73 -9.92 3.23
C LEU A 49 26.77 -10.66 4.09
N GLY A 50 26.60 -11.98 4.23
CA GLY A 50 27.40 -12.78 5.16
C GLY A 50 27.36 -12.20 6.57
N ASP A 51 28.53 -11.93 7.15
CA ASP A 51 28.67 -11.27 8.47
C ASP A 51 28.84 -9.73 8.38
N ARG A 52 28.74 -9.13 7.19
CA ARG A 52 28.95 -7.69 6.96
C ARG A 52 27.65 -6.90 7.11
N ALA A 53 27.74 -5.60 7.34
CA ALA A 53 26.58 -4.71 7.34
C ALA A 53 26.07 -4.39 5.92
N LEU A 54 27.00 -4.35 4.95
CA LEU A 54 26.74 -4.10 3.54
C LEU A 54 27.51 -5.13 2.70
N PRO A 55 26.94 -5.62 1.59
CA PRO A 55 27.66 -6.51 0.69
C PRO A 55 28.70 -5.75 -0.13
N SER A 56 29.79 -6.45 -0.49
CA SER A 56 30.82 -5.87 -1.37
C SER A 56 30.33 -5.81 -2.81
N ILE A 57 30.64 -4.72 -3.50
CA ILE A 57 30.37 -4.60 -4.94
C ILE A 57 31.13 -5.64 -5.78
N GLU A 58 32.30 -6.11 -5.30
CA GLU A 58 33.09 -7.14 -6.01
C GLU A 58 32.39 -8.50 -6.05
N ASP A 59 31.45 -8.74 -5.13
CA ASP A 59 30.66 -9.97 -5.06
C ASP A 59 29.44 -9.92 -6.02
N LEU A 60 29.12 -8.73 -6.57
CA LEU A 60 28.06 -8.57 -7.55
C LEU A 60 28.54 -9.03 -8.93
N SER A 61 27.91 -10.07 -9.46
CA SER A 61 28.16 -10.56 -10.82
C SER A 61 26.91 -10.39 -11.68
N PRO A 62 26.74 -9.26 -12.40
CA PRO A 62 25.54 -9.00 -13.20
C PRO A 62 25.24 -10.06 -14.27
N GLU A 63 26.29 -10.71 -14.79
CA GLU A 63 26.20 -11.75 -15.82
C GLU A 63 25.61 -13.07 -15.31
N GLN A 64 25.59 -13.30 -13.99
CA GLN A 64 24.97 -14.49 -13.37
C GLN A 64 23.48 -14.29 -13.05
N LEU A 65 22.95 -13.08 -13.31
CA LEU A 65 21.59 -12.67 -12.98
C LEU A 65 20.69 -12.74 -14.22
N GLU A 66 20.63 -13.90 -14.88
CA GLU A 66 19.88 -14.10 -16.14
C GLU A 66 18.41 -13.65 -16.03
N ASP A 67 17.82 -13.75 -14.84
CA ASP A 67 16.40 -13.44 -14.59
C ASP A 67 16.06 -11.96 -14.37
N PHE A 68 17.02 -11.12 -13.99
CA PHE A 68 16.76 -9.70 -13.71
C PHE A 68 17.80 -8.72 -14.23
N GLY A 69 18.88 -9.19 -14.86
CA GLY A 69 19.86 -8.37 -15.57
C GLY A 69 19.21 -7.34 -16.52
N PRO A 70 18.30 -7.74 -17.43
CA PRO A 70 17.61 -6.82 -18.35
C PRO A 70 16.80 -5.71 -17.66
N TYR A 71 16.36 -5.98 -16.43
CA TYR A 71 15.50 -5.15 -15.59
C TYR A 71 16.28 -4.37 -14.52
N SER A 72 17.62 -4.38 -14.58
CA SER A 72 18.47 -3.84 -13.52
C SER A 72 19.27 -2.61 -13.94
N VAL A 73 19.72 -1.85 -12.94
CA VAL A 73 20.56 -0.66 -13.09
C VAL A 73 21.58 -0.63 -11.96
N LEU A 74 22.82 -0.23 -12.25
CA LEU A 74 23.85 0.01 -11.26
C LEU A 74 24.27 1.48 -11.30
N LEU A 75 24.14 2.14 -10.17
CA LEU A 75 24.54 3.53 -9.97
C LEU A 75 25.83 3.58 -9.16
N ASP A 76 26.79 4.37 -9.63
CA ASP A 76 28.08 4.62 -9.00
C ASP A 76 28.11 6.04 -8.43
N PHE A 77 28.18 6.12 -7.10
CA PHE A 77 28.19 7.36 -6.32
C PHE A 77 29.60 7.88 -6.03
N SER A 78 30.66 7.16 -6.42
CA SER A 78 32.05 7.61 -6.26
C SER A 78 32.34 8.93 -6.98
N THR A 79 31.56 9.23 -8.02
CA THR A 79 31.67 10.45 -8.85
C THR A 79 30.84 11.63 -8.31
N GLY A 80 29.93 11.39 -7.35
CA GLY A 80 29.11 12.42 -6.72
C GLY A 80 27.69 11.97 -6.38
N MET A 81 27.14 12.56 -5.32
CA MET A 81 25.82 12.21 -4.77
C MET A 81 24.63 12.78 -5.55
N GLU A 82 24.80 13.94 -6.19
CA GLU A 82 23.70 14.62 -6.90
C GLU A 82 23.50 14.09 -8.32
N ASN A 83 24.57 13.61 -8.96
CA ASN A 83 24.54 13.11 -10.34
C ASN A 83 25.43 11.87 -10.47
N PRO A 84 25.04 10.73 -9.86
CA PRO A 84 25.81 9.49 -9.94
C PRO A 84 25.97 9.01 -11.38
N ALA A 85 27.06 8.28 -11.63
CA ALA A 85 27.33 7.64 -12.91
C ALA A 85 26.47 6.38 -13.06
N VAL A 86 26.03 6.08 -14.28
CA VAL A 86 25.29 4.85 -14.59
C VAL A 86 26.31 3.80 -15.03
N ALA A 87 26.75 2.96 -14.10
CA ALA A 87 27.76 1.93 -14.35
C ALA A 87 27.20 0.75 -15.17
N TYR A 88 25.93 0.42 -14.99
CA TYR A 88 25.23 -0.62 -15.76
C TYR A 88 23.77 -0.25 -15.97
N LEU A 89 23.24 -0.56 -17.14
CA LEU A 89 21.82 -0.43 -17.45
C LEU A 89 21.35 -1.62 -18.29
N GLY A 90 20.36 -2.33 -17.78
CA GLY A 90 19.73 -3.47 -18.43
C GLY A 90 19.02 -3.11 -19.73
N SER A 91 18.96 -4.07 -20.66
CA SER A 91 18.44 -3.87 -22.01
C SER A 91 16.95 -3.51 -22.04
N ALA A 92 16.12 -4.15 -21.20
CA ALA A 92 14.69 -3.87 -21.15
C ALA A 92 14.43 -2.46 -20.59
N LEU A 93 15.13 -2.07 -19.52
CA LEU A 93 15.02 -0.71 -18.98
C LEU A 93 15.47 0.35 -19.98
N ARG A 94 16.55 0.07 -20.71
CA ARG A 94 17.07 0.96 -21.75
C ARG A 94 16.06 1.16 -22.88
N GLN A 95 15.42 0.08 -23.32
CA GLN A 95 14.39 0.12 -24.36
C GLN A 95 13.16 0.90 -23.89
N GLU A 96 12.70 0.63 -22.67
CA GLU A 96 11.53 1.29 -22.09
C GLU A 96 11.72 2.80 -21.94
N CYS A 97 12.92 3.22 -21.53
CA CYS A 97 13.26 4.63 -21.37
C CYS A 97 13.61 5.34 -22.70
N GLU A 98 13.54 4.64 -23.84
CA GLU A 98 13.94 5.14 -25.18
C GLU A 98 15.36 5.73 -25.21
N ILE A 99 16.29 5.07 -24.52
CA ILE A 99 17.66 5.55 -24.40
C ILE A 99 18.45 5.14 -25.66
N GLU A 100 18.59 6.09 -26.58
CA GLU A 100 19.44 5.97 -27.76
C GLU A 100 20.89 6.41 -27.44
N GLY A 101 21.87 5.53 -27.65
CA GLY A 101 23.28 5.83 -27.39
C GLY A 101 23.73 5.62 -25.94
N ALA A 102 24.97 6.00 -25.63
CA ALA A 102 25.57 5.78 -24.32
C ALA A 102 25.09 6.83 -23.30
N ILE A 103 24.70 6.38 -22.12
CA ILE A 103 24.44 7.23 -20.95
C ILE A 103 25.62 7.09 -20.00
N GLY A 104 26.17 8.22 -19.56
CA GLY A 104 27.24 8.23 -18.56
C GLY A 104 26.72 8.56 -17.16
N PHE A 105 25.74 9.46 -17.08
CA PHE A 105 25.23 9.99 -15.82
C PHE A 105 23.71 9.99 -15.76
N ILE A 106 23.20 10.07 -14.53
CA ILE A 106 21.77 10.05 -14.31
C ILE A 106 21.04 11.25 -14.95
N ASN A 107 21.69 12.40 -15.09
CA ASN A 107 21.12 13.56 -15.79
C ASN A 107 20.94 13.37 -17.30
N ASP A 108 21.59 12.36 -17.90
CA ASP A 108 21.40 12.04 -19.32
C ASP A 108 20.11 11.22 -19.55
N VAL A 109 19.47 10.77 -18.47
CA VAL A 109 18.24 9.98 -18.52
C VAL A 109 17.05 10.89 -18.83
N PRO A 110 16.15 10.50 -19.76
CA PRO A 110 14.94 11.26 -20.06
C PRO A 110 14.07 11.52 -18.84
N ALA A 111 13.57 12.75 -18.72
CA ALA A 111 12.60 13.11 -17.70
C ALA A 111 11.30 12.31 -17.88
N ARG A 112 10.69 11.85 -16.78
CA ARG A 112 9.48 10.99 -16.80
C ARG A 112 9.73 9.59 -17.39
N SER A 113 10.93 9.07 -17.22
CA SER A 113 11.26 7.65 -17.43
C SER A 113 11.27 6.88 -16.11
N LEU A 114 11.30 5.54 -16.18
CA LEU A 114 11.44 4.68 -14.99
C LEU A 114 12.68 5.01 -14.16
N LEU A 115 13.81 5.26 -14.83
CA LEU A 115 15.07 5.62 -14.18
C LEU A 115 14.99 6.98 -13.47
N SER A 116 14.33 7.98 -14.06
CA SER A 116 14.11 9.29 -13.42
C SER A 116 13.25 9.21 -12.16
N ARG A 117 12.50 8.12 -11.94
CA ARG A 117 11.72 7.90 -10.71
C ARG A 117 12.54 7.23 -9.63
N LEU A 118 13.39 6.27 -10.02
CA LEU A 118 14.32 5.58 -9.14
C LEU A 118 15.23 6.57 -8.39
N THR A 119 15.58 7.68 -9.05
CA THR A 119 16.44 8.71 -8.48
C THR A 119 15.85 9.48 -7.32
N ASP A 120 14.54 9.49 -7.17
CA ASP A 120 13.89 10.15 -6.04
C ASP A 120 14.16 9.42 -4.71
N HIS A 121 14.56 8.15 -4.79
CA HIS A 121 14.61 7.24 -3.65
C HIS A 121 16.04 6.93 -3.16
N TYR A 122 17.09 7.13 -3.97
CA TYR A 122 18.46 6.76 -3.54
C TYR A 122 18.95 7.57 -2.32
N LEU A 123 18.51 8.82 -2.14
CA LEU A 123 18.88 9.61 -0.96
C LEU A 123 18.40 8.95 0.34
N GLN A 124 17.25 8.27 0.30
CA GLN A 124 16.71 7.56 1.45
C GLN A 124 17.51 6.28 1.77
N ILE A 125 18.08 5.65 0.75
CA ILE A 125 18.93 4.46 0.91
C ILE A 125 20.23 4.87 1.58
N ILE A 126 20.83 5.95 1.10
CA ILE A 126 22.11 6.42 1.63
C ILE A 126 21.94 6.89 3.08
N ALA A 127 20.78 7.46 3.42
CA ALA A 127 20.47 7.85 4.80
C ALA A 127 20.26 6.65 5.75
N ASN A 128 19.67 5.55 5.28
CA ASN A 128 19.28 4.42 6.14
C ASN A 128 20.19 3.20 6.03
N ALA A 129 21.10 3.16 5.06
CA ALA A 129 21.98 2.04 4.74
C ALA A 129 21.23 0.69 4.64
N ALA A 130 20.05 0.70 4.01
CA ALA A 130 19.20 -0.48 3.89
C ALA A 130 18.53 -0.54 2.51
N PRO A 131 18.22 -1.75 1.99
CA PRO A 131 17.40 -1.92 0.80
C PRO A 131 16.04 -1.22 0.92
N ILE A 132 15.61 -0.58 -0.17
CA ILE A 132 14.32 0.10 -0.26
C ILE A 132 13.54 -0.45 -1.46
N GLY A 133 12.40 -1.08 -1.19
CA GLY A 133 11.38 -1.38 -2.18
C GLY A 133 10.49 -0.17 -2.45
N PHE A 134 10.08 -0.01 -3.70
CA PHE A 134 9.13 1.02 -4.12
C PHE A 134 8.25 0.51 -5.25
N GLU A 135 6.98 0.89 -5.21
CA GLU A 135 6.07 0.73 -6.34
C GLU A 135 5.29 2.02 -6.55
N ALA A 136 5.03 2.35 -7.81
CA ALA A 136 4.21 3.49 -8.16
C ALA A 136 3.57 3.30 -9.54
N GLU A 137 2.60 4.16 -9.81
CA GLU A 137 2.05 4.37 -11.16
C GLU A 137 2.53 5.73 -11.66
N PHE A 138 2.85 5.82 -12.95
CA PHE A 138 3.13 7.09 -13.60
C PHE A 138 2.77 6.99 -15.08
N ILE A 139 2.57 8.15 -15.70
CA ILE A 139 2.39 8.24 -17.15
C ILE A 139 3.78 8.47 -17.76
N ASN A 140 4.21 7.56 -18.63
CA ASN A 140 5.51 7.64 -19.27
C ASN A 140 5.53 8.70 -20.38
N GLN A 141 6.70 8.89 -21.00
CA GLN A 141 6.87 9.84 -22.12
C GLN A 141 6.00 9.51 -23.35
N ARG A 142 5.55 8.26 -23.49
CA ARG A 142 4.64 7.80 -24.56
C ARG A 142 3.15 8.03 -24.23
N GLY A 143 2.83 8.53 -23.03
CA GLY A 143 1.46 8.73 -22.58
C GLY A 143 0.76 7.46 -22.07
N ALA A 144 1.49 6.35 -21.94
CA ALA A 144 0.97 5.11 -21.38
C ALA A 144 1.07 5.12 -19.85
N GLU A 145 0.07 4.55 -19.18
CA GLU A 145 0.08 4.37 -17.74
C GLU A 145 0.95 3.15 -17.41
N ILE A 146 2.04 3.40 -16.69
CA ILE A 146 2.97 2.35 -16.26
C ILE A 146 2.84 2.16 -14.76
N LEU A 147 2.58 0.92 -14.37
CA LEU A 147 2.76 0.45 -13.01
C LEU A 147 4.12 -0.23 -12.92
N TYR A 148 4.97 0.26 -12.03
CA TYR A 148 6.29 -0.33 -11.83
C TYR A 148 6.53 -0.65 -10.37
N ARG A 149 7.32 -1.69 -10.14
CA ARG A 149 7.80 -2.11 -8.84
C ARG A 149 9.29 -2.38 -8.94
N GLY A 150 10.04 -1.77 -8.05
CA GLY A 150 11.47 -1.97 -7.97
C GLY A 150 11.99 -2.08 -6.55
N ILE A 151 13.22 -2.55 -6.45
CA ILE A 151 14.00 -2.53 -5.21
C ILE A 151 15.35 -1.92 -5.53
N LEU A 152 15.82 -1.06 -4.65
CA LEU A 152 17.17 -0.53 -4.67
C LEU A 152 17.94 -1.03 -3.45
N MET A 153 19.18 -1.42 -3.67
CA MET A 153 19.98 -2.14 -2.69
C MET A 153 21.39 -1.55 -2.63
N PRO A 154 21.85 -1.12 -1.44
CA PRO A 154 23.16 -0.49 -1.30
C PRO A 154 24.29 -1.53 -1.33
N PHE A 155 25.41 -1.14 -1.91
CA PHE A 155 26.67 -1.87 -1.96
C PHE A 155 27.80 -0.94 -1.51
N SER A 156 28.84 -1.54 -0.94
CA SER A 156 30.01 -0.82 -0.44
C SER A 156 31.28 -1.42 -1.02
N SER A 157 32.31 -0.60 -1.27
CA SER A 157 33.65 -1.10 -1.64
C SER A 157 34.55 -1.34 -0.42
N ASP A 158 34.34 -0.59 0.67
CA ASP A 158 35.15 -0.62 1.89
C ASP A 158 34.45 -1.25 3.11
N GLY A 159 33.15 -1.54 2.98
CA GLY A 159 32.29 -2.11 4.03
C GLY A 159 31.58 -1.08 4.90
N ASP A 160 31.92 0.21 4.78
CA ASP A 160 31.42 1.29 5.63
C ASP A 160 30.66 2.37 4.83
N THR A 161 31.10 2.66 3.60
CA THR A 161 30.59 3.74 2.75
C THR A 161 29.77 3.18 1.60
N ILE A 162 28.60 3.76 1.33
CA ILE A 162 27.75 3.33 0.20
C ILE A 162 28.26 4.00 -1.08
N ASP A 163 29.03 3.24 -1.87
CA ASP A 163 29.60 3.70 -3.13
C ASP A 163 28.75 3.30 -4.33
N PHE A 164 27.95 2.25 -4.19
CA PHE A 164 27.14 1.70 -5.28
C PHE A 164 25.70 1.43 -4.84
N VAL A 165 24.75 1.62 -5.75
CA VAL A 165 23.37 1.19 -5.57
C VAL A 165 22.94 0.38 -6.77
N PHE A 166 22.52 -0.85 -6.50
CA PHE A 166 21.95 -1.75 -7.50
C PHE A 166 20.43 -1.71 -7.41
N GLY A 167 19.76 -1.43 -8.52
CA GLY A 167 18.32 -1.39 -8.64
C GLY A 167 17.81 -2.47 -9.57
N VAL A 168 16.68 -3.08 -9.22
CA VAL A 168 15.91 -3.96 -10.12
C VAL A 168 14.50 -3.41 -10.22
N ILE A 169 13.98 -3.24 -11.42
CA ILE A 169 12.64 -2.66 -11.67
C ILE A 169 11.90 -3.52 -12.70
N ASN A 170 10.70 -3.96 -12.34
CA ASN A 170 9.76 -4.57 -13.26
C ASN A 170 8.57 -3.62 -13.47
N TRP A 171 7.96 -3.63 -14.65
CA TRP A 171 6.83 -2.77 -14.97
C TRP A 171 5.80 -3.46 -15.86
N LYS A 172 4.56 -2.96 -15.79
CA LYS A 172 3.46 -3.33 -16.66
C LYS A 172 2.88 -2.06 -17.26
N GLU A 173 2.79 -2.03 -18.59
CA GLU A 173 2.10 -0.98 -19.32
C GLU A 173 0.61 -1.30 -19.37
N VAL A 174 -0.23 -0.39 -18.91
CA VAL A 174 -1.69 -0.46 -19.02
C VAL A 174 -2.07 0.18 -20.34
N ALA A 175 -2.72 -0.59 -21.21
CA ALA A 175 -3.23 -0.08 -22.48
C ALA A 175 -4.20 1.07 -22.22
N THR A 176 -3.98 2.20 -22.90
CA THR A 176 -4.90 3.33 -22.89
C THR A 176 -6.27 2.90 -23.43
N ASP A 177 -7.34 3.44 -22.85
CA ASP A 177 -8.75 3.18 -23.21
C ASP A 177 -9.00 3.30 -24.74
N ASP A 178 -8.27 4.20 -25.42
CA ASP A 178 -8.34 4.42 -26.86
C ASP A 178 -7.84 3.22 -27.70
N VAL A 179 -6.83 2.49 -27.21
CA VAL A 179 -6.29 1.28 -27.87
C VAL A 179 -7.19 0.09 -27.62
N LEU A 180 -7.77 -0.02 -26.43
CA LEU A 180 -8.77 -1.03 -26.12
C LEU A 180 -10.01 -0.84 -27.01
N GLN A 181 -10.46 0.40 -27.17
CA GLN A 181 -11.62 0.74 -27.99
C GLN A 181 -11.37 0.55 -29.49
N SER A 182 -10.15 0.78 -29.99
CA SER A 182 -9.81 0.46 -31.38
C SER A 182 -9.72 -1.05 -31.62
N LEU A 183 -9.15 -1.81 -30.67
CA LEU A 183 -9.12 -3.28 -30.72
C LEU A 183 -10.53 -3.88 -30.67
N GLU A 184 -11.40 -3.39 -29.80
CA GLU A 184 -12.81 -3.79 -29.70
C GLU A 184 -13.58 -3.50 -31.01
N GLN A 185 -13.28 -2.37 -31.65
CA GLN A 185 -13.86 -2.03 -32.95
C GLN A 185 -13.39 -2.98 -34.05
N GLU A 186 -12.09 -3.31 -34.09
CA GLU A 186 -11.49 -4.19 -35.09
C GLU A 186 -11.97 -5.65 -34.91
N VAL A 187 -11.99 -6.16 -33.67
CA VAL A 187 -12.56 -7.48 -33.32
C VAL A 187 -14.06 -7.53 -33.63
N GLY A 188 -14.79 -6.46 -33.30
CA GLY A 188 -16.21 -6.34 -33.61
C GLY A 188 -16.49 -6.29 -35.11
N GLU A 189 -15.57 -5.77 -35.92
CA GLU A 189 -15.68 -5.74 -37.39
C GLU A 189 -15.33 -7.10 -38.01
N ALA A 190 -14.34 -7.81 -37.46
CA ALA A 190 -14.01 -9.19 -37.84
C ALA A 190 -15.15 -10.17 -37.54
N LEU A 191 -15.81 -10.06 -36.37
CA LEU A 191 -16.99 -10.87 -36.04
C LEU A 191 -18.19 -10.58 -36.97
N ARG A 192 -18.35 -9.34 -37.43
CA ARG A 192 -19.43 -8.95 -38.36
C ARG A 192 -19.18 -9.40 -39.80
N THR A 193 -17.93 -9.57 -40.19
CA THR A 193 -17.54 -10.04 -41.54
C THR A 193 -17.29 -11.54 -41.60
N ALA A 194 -17.24 -12.23 -40.46
CA ALA A 194 -17.17 -13.69 -40.41
C ALA A 194 -18.43 -14.32 -41.03
N PRO A 195 -18.30 -15.23 -42.01
CA PRO A 195 -19.45 -15.91 -42.61
C PRO A 195 -20.15 -16.79 -41.56
N ALA A 196 -21.49 -16.78 -41.57
CA ALA A 196 -22.29 -17.55 -40.63
C ALA A 196 -21.95 -19.06 -40.73
N PRO A 197 -21.75 -19.76 -39.59
CA PRO A 197 -21.46 -21.18 -39.62
C PRO A 197 -22.66 -21.94 -40.22
N VAL A 198 -22.40 -22.70 -41.29
CA VAL A 198 -23.41 -23.52 -41.96
C VAL A 198 -23.80 -24.65 -40.99
N PRO A 199 -25.10 -24.86 -40.69
CA PRO A 199 -25.50 -25.90 -39.75
C PRO A 199 -25.28 -27.29 -40.38
N VAL A 200 -24.19 -27.94 -39.99
CA VAL A 200 -23.98 -29.38 -40.24
C VAL A 200 -24.83 -30.14 -39.22
N THR A 201 -25.82 -30.88 -39.72
CA THR A 201 -26.62 -31.79 -38.90
C THR A 201 -25.76 -32.97 -38.47
N PRO A 202 -25.75 -33.38 -37.18
CA PRO A 202 -24.98 -34.54 -36.75
C PRO A 202 -25.76 -35.80 -37.13
N VAL A 203 -25.17 -36.57 -38.05
CA VAL A 203 -25.67 -37.87 -38.51
C VAL A 203 -24.67 -38.93 -38.03
N TRP A 204 -25.17 -39.82 -37.16
CA TRP A 204 -24.63 -41.13 -36.72
C TRP A 204 -23.57 -41.06 -35.61
N ALA A 205 -23.81 -41.62 -34.41
CA ALA A 205 -24.02 -43.02 -34.02
C ALA A 205 -22.72 -43.82 -33.88
N ASP A 206 -22.42 -44.18 -32.62
CA ASP A 206 -21.70 -45.34 -32.07
C ASP A 206 -20.40 -45.88 -32.72
N GLY A 207 -19.36 -46.02 -31.88
CA GLY A 207 -18.20 -46.90 -32.13
C GLY A 207 -16.94 -46.55 -31.29
N PRO A 208 -16.46 -47.42 -30.39
CA PRO A 208 -15.34 -47.14 -29.48
C PRO A 208 -13.98 -47.47 -30.11
N ALA A 209 -13.04 -46.53 -30.10
CA ALA A 209 -11.59 -46.72 -30.00
C ALA A 209 -10.86 -45.42 -30.36
N SER A 210 -9.92 -45.01 -29.50
CA SER A 210 -8.60 -44.44 -29.80
C SER A 210 -8.28 -43.28 -28.86
N ALA A 211 -7.17 -43.45 -28.14
CA ALA A 211 -6.60 -42.51 -27.17
C ALA A 211 -5.84 -41.35 -27.88
N PRO A 212 -5.09 -40.53 -27.13
CA PRO A 212 -5.36 -39.12 -26.88
C PRO A 212 -4.67 -38.20 -27.90
N ALA A 213 -5.26 -37.03 -28.15
CA ALA A 213 -4.60 -35.93 -28.84
C ALA A 213 -4.64 -34.69 -27.93
N SER A 214 -3.45 -34.19 -27.68
CA SER A 214 -3.06 -33.13 -26.77
C SER A 214 -3.41 -31.71 -27.26
N THR A 215 -3.49 -30.83 -26.26
CA THR A 215 -3.09 -29.41 -26.26
C THR A 215 -3.78 -28.45 -27.22
N PHE A 216 -4.75 -27.71 -26.68
CA PHE A 216 -4.83 -26.26 -26.87
C PHE A 216 -5.03 -25.64 -25.49
N ASP A 217 -3.95 -25.08 -24.95
CA ASP A 217 -4.00 -24.10 -23.86
C ASP A 217 -4.79 -22.90 -24.37
N ALA A 218 -6.03 -22.79 -23.92
CA ALA A 218 -6.71 -21.51 -23.87
C ALA A 218 -6.23 -20.84 -22.60
N ASP A 219 -5.50 -19.74 -22.77
CA ASP A 219 -5.06 -18.85 -21.70
C ASP A 219 -6.18 -18.69 -20.67
N GLU A 220 -6.02 -19.37 -19.53
CA GLU A 220 -6.79 -19.07 -18.34
C GLU A 220 -6.43 -17.64 -17.97
N GLU A 221 -7.42 -16.76 -18.08
CA GLU A 221 -7.42 -15.44 -17.48
C GLU A 221 -6.96 -15.60 -16.03
N ASP A 222 -5.73 -15.16 -15.77
CA ASP A 222 -5.09 -15.09 -14.45
C ASP A 222 -5.87 -14.04 -13.64
N ASP A 223 -7.05 -14.45 -13.15
CA ASP A 223 -7.73 -13.82 -12.03
C ASP A 223 -6.80 -14.00 -10.84
N ASP A 224 -5.89 -13.03 -10.68
CA ASP A 224 -5.03 -12.83 -9.51
C ASP A 224 -5.91 -12.37 -8.31
N THR A 225 -7.08 -13.03 -8.12
CA THR A 225 -7.68 -13.18 -6.81
C THR A 225 -6.72 -14.03 -6.01
N LEU A 226 -5.77 -13.34 -5.37
CA LEU A 226 -5.03 -13.86 -4.24
C LEU A 226 -5.97 -14.79 -3.46
N ASP A 227 -5.64 -16.07 -3.36
CA ASP A 227 -6.32 -17.00 -2.48
C ASP A 227 -6.14 -16.51 -1.04
N LEU A 228 -7.03 -15.60 -0.68
CA LEU A 228 -7.08 -14.89 0.57
C LEU A 228 -7.98 -15.68 1.54
N ALA A 229 -8.37 -16.92 1.24
CA ALA A 229 -9.19 -17.74 2.15
C ALA A 229 -8.39 -18.35 3.31
N GLY A 230 -7.04 -18.35 3.26
CA GLY A 230 -6.20 -19.21 4.11
C GLY A 230 -5.70 -18.68 5.46
N MET A 231 -6.23 -17.60 6.03
CA MET A 231 -5.94 -17.25 7.44
C MET A 231 -7.18 -17.57 8.27
N GLU A 232 -7.18 -18.73 8.92
CA GLU A 232 -8.27 -19.21 9.77
C GLU A 232 -8.62 -18.15 10.83
N CYS A 233 -9.91 -17.82 10.95
CA CYS A 233 -10.38 -17.12 12.14
C CYS A 233 -10.01 -17.96 13.36
N PRO A 234 -9.37 -17.39 14.39
CA PRO A 234 -9.14 -18.08 15.63
C PRO A 234 -10.47 -18.63 16.14
N GLY A 235 -10.47 -19.84 16.71
CA GLY A 235 -11.65 -20.40 17.34
C GLY A 235 -12.21 -19.48 18.44
N ASP A 236 -13.46 -19.66 18.81
CA ASP A 236 -14.13 -18.84 19.83
C ASP A 236 -13.38 -18.83 21.19
N ASP A 237 -12.60 -19.87 21.43
CA ASP A 237 -11.75 -20.16 22.58
C ASP A 237 -10.33 -19.56 22.51
N ALA A 238 -9.95 -18.92 21.39
CA ALA A 238 -8.66 -18.23 21.26
C ALA A 238 -8.56 -17.03 22.21
N SER A 239 -7.35 -16.74 22.69
CA SER A 239 -7.11 -15.65 23.64
C SER A 239 -7.20 -14.28 22.96
N LEU A 240 -7.47 -13.21 23.72
CA LEU A 240 -7.51 -11.86 23.15
C LEU A 240 -6.17 -11.42 22.56
N ALA A 241 -5.06 -11.96 23.09
CA ALA A 241 -3.72 -11.74 22.56
C ALA A 241 -3.53 -12.38 21.17
N ASP A 242 -4.11 -13.56 20.92
CA ASP A 242 -4.04 -14.24 19.61
C ASP A 242 -4.81 -13.44 18.55
N TRP A 243 -6.00 -12.92 18.91
CA TRP A 243 -6.76 -12.02 18.06
C TRP A 243 -5.98 -10.73 17.75
N LEU A 244 -5.27 -10.17 18.73
CA LEU A 244 -4.42 -9.00 18.53
C LEU A 244 -3.22 -9.31 17.63
N ALA A 245 -2.58 -10.48 17.80
CA ALA A 245 -1.47 -10.93 16.97
C ALA A 245 -1.91 -11.07 15.52
N LEU A 246 -3.05 -11.73 15.27
CA LEU A 246 -3.61 -11.86 13.92
C LEU A 246 -3.91 -10.49 13.29
N ALA A 247 -4.53 -9.57 14.03
CA ALA A 247 -4.81 -8.23 13.54
C ALA A 247 -3.51 -7.45 13.23
N ARG A 248 -2.46 -7.61 14.05
CA ARG A 248 -1.15 -7.01 13.84
C ARG A 248 -0.41 -7.59 12.65
N ASP A 249 -0.52 -8.89 12.41
CA ASP A 249 0.04 -9.54 11.23
C ASP A 249 -0.66 -9.02 9.97
N GLY A 250 -1.99 -8.87 10.01
CA GLY A 250 -2.74 -8.20 8.94
C GLY A 250 -2.27 -6.76 8.69
N ALA A 251 -2.08 -5.98 9.76
CA ALA A 251 -1.58 -4.61 9.66
C ALA A 251 -0.10 -4.53 9.21
N ALA A 252 0.74 -5.48 9.61
CA ALA A 252 2.13 -5.60 9.15
C ALA A 252 2.18 -5.97 7.67
N ARG A 253 1.32 -6.87 7.21
CA ARG A 253 1.18 -7.19 5.78
C ARG A 253 0.74 -5.98 4.97
N VAL A 254 -0.10 -5.08 5.49
CA VAL A 254 -0.40 -3.80 4.81
C VAL A 254 0.77 -2.81 4.82
N ARG A 255 1.73 -2.96 5.73
CA ARG A 255 2.96 -2.14 5.77
C ARG A 255 4.05 -2.68 4.83
N ILE A 256 4.13 -4.00 4.69
CA ILE A 256 5.14 -4.71 3.89
C ILE A 256 4.66 -4.95 2.46
N SER A 257 3.36 -5.27 2.28
CA SER A 257 2.70 -5.20 0.99
C SER A 257 2.68 -3.73 0.63
N GLU A 258 3.44 -3.41 -0.39
CA GLU A 258 3.43 -2.10 -1.00
C GLU A 258 1.97 -1.70 -1.31
N ALA A 259 1.72 -0.41 -1.17
CA ALA A 259 0.40 0.15 -0.94
C ALA A 259 -0.50 0.15 -2.20
N ARG A 260 -1.17 -0.97 -2.55
CA ARG A 260 -2.36 -0.87 -3.45
C ARG A 260 -3.43 -1.96 -3.47
N SER A 261 -3.38 -3.05 -2.70
CA SER A 261 -4.59 -3.90 -2.62
C SER A 261 -5.58 -3.35 -1.59
N HIS A 262 -6.65 -2.70 -2.09
CA HIS A 262 -7.80 -2.34 -1.25
C HIS A 262 -8.30 -3.57 -0.47
N ALA A 263 -8.17 -4.78 -1.05
CA ALA A 263 -8.46 -6.05 -0.40
C ALA A 263 -7.62 -6.32 0.87
N ALA A 264 -6.29 -6.15 0.83
CA ALA A 264 -5.45 -6.35 2.02
C ALA A 264 -5.72 -5.29 3.09
N LEU A 265 -5.95 -4.04 2.67
CA LEU A 265 -6.33 -2.98 3.59
C LEU A 265 -7.69 -3.28 4.25
N TYR A 266 -8.70 -3.68 3.46
CA TYR A 266 -10.03 -4.02 3.98
C TYR A 266 -9.97 -5.21 4.92
N ARG A 267 -9.12 -6.20 4.61
CA ARG A 267 -8.84 -7.32 5.51
C ARG A 267 -8.21 -6.86 6.82
N ALA A 268 -7.15 -6.06 6.79
CA ALA A 268 -6.50 -5.60 8.02
C ALA A 268 -7.45 -4.77 8.89
N VAL A 269 -8.27 -3.92 8.26
CA VAL A 269 -9.32 -3.16 8.95
C VAL A 269 -10.43 -4.09 9.48
N SER A 270 -10.77 -5.16 8.76
CA SER A 270 -11.70 -6.20 9.23
C SER A 270 -11.16 -6.97 10.43
N LEU A 271 -9.89 -7.39 10.41
CA LEU A 271 -9.28 -8.07 11.56
C LEU A 271 -9.22 -7.16 12.79
N ALA A 272 -8.96 -5.87 12.61
CA ALA A 272 -9.05 -4.90 13.69
C ALA A 272 -10.48 -4.77 14.24
N TYR A 273 -11.50 -4.86 13.39
CA TYR A 273 -12.90 -4.90 13.80
C TYR A 273 -13.24 -6.18 14.57
N ASP A 274 -12.81 -7.33 14.08
CA ASP A 274 -13.05 -8.63 14.71
C ASP A 274 -12.43 -8.67 16.12
N PHE A 275 -11.17 -8.25 16.24
CA PHE A 275 -10.52 -8.03 17.54
C PHE A 275 -11.34 -7.08 18.44
N SER A 276 -11.92 -6.01 17.89
CA SER A 276 -12.74 -5.07 18.67
C SER A 276 -14.02 -5.70 19.24
N LEU A 277 -14.63 -6.65 18.51
CA LEU A 277 -15.82 -7.36 18.96
C LEU A 277 -15.47 -8.29 20.14
N VAL A 278 -14.38 -9.04 20.01
CA VAL A 278 -13.89 -9.93 21.07
C VAL A 278 -13.43 -9.15 22.30
N ALA A 279 -12.69 -8.04 22.09
CA ALA A 279 -12.24 -7.15 23.17
C ALA A 279 -13.40 -6.58 23.99
N ARG A 280 -14.55 -6.32 23.37
CA ARG A 280 -15.75 -5.84 24.08
C ARG A 280 -16.45 -6.92 24.89
N ALA A 281 -16.36 -8.18 24.47
CA ALA A 281 -16.84 -9.31 25.24
C ALA A 281 -15.92 -9.62 26.44
N ARG A 282 -14.65 -9.16 26.39
CA ARG A 282 -13.61 -9.42 27.40
C ARG A 282 -12.96 -8.10 27.89
N PRO A 283 -13.70 -7.26 28.64
CA PRO A 283 -13.26 -5.91 28.99
C PRO A 283 -12.04 -5.88 29.92
N ASP A 284 -11.88 -6.88 30.80
CA ASP A 284 -10.75 -6.97 31.73
C ASP A 284 -9.45 -7.28 30.98
N ASP A 285 -9.43 -8.32 30.14
CA ASP A 285 -8.30 -8.65 29.25
C ASP A 285 -7.92 -7.47 28.34
N TYR A 286 -8.91 -6.74 27.84
CA TYR A 286 -8.67 -5.57 27.00
C TYR A 286 -8.05 -4.41 27.80
N ALA A 287 -8.46 -4.20 29.05
CA ALA A 287 -7.89 -3.18 29.91
C ALA A 287 -6.42 -3.50 30.27
N GLU A 288 -6.10 -4.77 30.51
CA GLU A 288 -4.73 -5.25 30.72
C GLU A 288 -3.84 -4.97 29.49
N LEU A 289 -4.30 -5.37 28.30
CA LEU A 289 -3.60 -5.07 27.05
C LEU A 289 -3.37 -3.56 26.85
N LEU A 290 -4.36 -2.72 27.14
CA LEU A 290 -4.18 -1.27 27.03
C LEU A 290 -3.11 -0.73 27.98
N ALA A 291 -3.01 -1.28 29.20
CA ALA A 291 -2.01 -0.91 30.19
C ALA A 291 -0.60 -1.32 29.72
N ASP A 292 -0.43 -2.55 29.25
CA ASP A 292 0.86 -3.09 28.78
C ASP A 292 1.47 -2.27 27.64
N TYR A 293 0.62 -1.82 26.69
CA TYR A 293 1.06 -1.02 25.56
C TYR A 293 1.04 0.50 25.84
N GLY A 294 0.73 0.92 27.08
CA GLY A 294 0.69 2.34 27.45
C GLY A 294 -0.38 3.16 26.73
N ILE A 295 -1.45 2.52 26.25
CA ILE A 295 -2.51 3.16 25.47
C ILE A 295 -3.67 3.55 26.40
N LYS A 296 -3.94 4.85 26.50
CA LYS A 296 -5.10 5.33 27.26
C LYS A 296 -6.39 5.12 26.48
N GLY A 297 -7.29 4.29 27.01
CA GLY A 297 -8.66 4.17 26.52
C GLY A 297 -9.42 5.49 26.62
N GLN A 298 -10.24 5.81 25.61
CA GLN A 298 -11.12 6.97 25.62
C GLN A 298 -12.57 6.52 25.40
N ALA A 299 -13.43 6.72 26.39
CA ALA A 299 -14.85 6.35 26.29
C ALA A 299 -15.58 7.01 25.11
N ARG A 300 -15.12 8.19 24.69
CA ARG A 300 -15.68 8.93 23.54
C ARG A 300 -15.18 8.45 22.17
N SER A 301 -14.14 7.63 22.13
CA SER A 301 -13.50 7.14 20.88
C SER A 301 -12.88 5.76 21.12
N PRO A 302 -13.69 4.75 21.49
CA PRO A 302 -13.19 3.44 21.89
C PRO A 302 -12.40 2.75 20.77
N MET A 303 -12.80 2.96 19.51
CA MET A 303 -12.14 2.36 18.34
C MET A 303 -10.77 2.95 18.04
N THR A 304 -10.46 4.16 18.53
CA THR A 304 -9.11 4.73 18.37
C THR A 304 -8.05 3.94 19.14
N ALA A 305 -8.40 3.41 20.31
CA ALA A 305 -7.47 2.59 21.11
C ALA A 305 -7.20 1.24 20.42
N VAL A 306 -8.23 0.63 19.83
CA VAL A 306 -8.11 -0.59 19.01
C VAL A 306 -7.16 -0.38 17.85
N ILE A 307 -7.35 0.69 17.06
CA ILE A 307 -6.49 0.95 15.90
C ILE A 307 -5.03 1.20 16.32
N LYS A 308 -4.79 1.86 17.47
CA LYS A 308 -3.44 2.05 18.00
C LYS A 308 -2.79 0.74 18.46
N LEU A 309 -3.56 -0.18 19.04
CA LEU A 309 -3.06 -1.51 19.42
C LEU A 309 -2.63 -2.32 18.18
N VAL A 310 -3.43 -2.24 17.10
CA VAL A 310 -3.25 -3.04 15.88
C VAL A 310 -2.21 -2.45 14.93
N PHE A 311 -2.33 -1.17 14.59
CA PHE A 311 -1.45 -0.50 13.59
C PHE A 311 -0.25 0.22 14.23
N GLY A 312 -0.27 0.41 15.55
CA GLY A 312 0.76 1.12 16.30
C GLY A 312 0.36 2.55 16.66
N ALA A 313 0.83 3.03 17.82
CA ALA A 313 0.51 4.37 18.33
C ALA A 313 1.14 5.51 17.50
N THR A 314 2.22 5.21 16.76
CA THR A 314 2.95 6.14 15.89
C THR A 314 2.46 6.12 14.44
N TYR A 315 1.44 5.33 14.13
CA TYR A 315 0.85 5.28 12.79
C TYR A 315 0.26 6.64 12.39
N ASP A 316 0.08 6.86 11.08
CA ASP A 316 -0.43 8.13 10.56
C ASP A 316 -1.73 8.55 11.26
N LYS A 317 -1.74 9.76 11.81
CA LYS A 317 -2.85 10.27 12.63
C LYS A 317 -4.15 10.32 11.83
N THR A 318 -4.07 10.66 10.54
CA THR A 318 -5.24 10.74 9.67
C THR A 318 -5.84 9.35 9.48
N ARG A 319 -5.03 8.37 9.10
CA ARG A 319 -5.44 6.97 8.95
C ARG A 319 -6.01 6.37 10.22
N ILE A 320 -5.41 6.65 11.38
CA ILE A 320 -5.97 6.21 12.68
C ILE A 320 -7.41 6.70 12.84
N THR A 321 -7.67 7.98 12.55
CA THR A 321 -9.04 8.52 12.66
C THR A 321 -10.00 7.94 11.63
N GLU A 322 -9.53 7.68 10.41
CA GLU A 322 -10.34 7.08 9.34
C GLU A 322 -10.74 5.65 9.67
N TYR A 323 -9.79 4.81 10.06
CA TYR A 323 -10.06 3.42 10.40
C TYR A 323 -10.93 3.31 11.66
N ALA A 324 -10.69 4.15 12.67
CA ALA A 324 -11.56 4.19 13.84
C ALA A 324 -13.00 4.59 13.49
N THR A 325 -13.18 5.55 12.57
CA THR A 325 -14.51 5.95 12.06
C THR A 325 -15.18 4.79 11.34
N ALA A 326 -14.43 4.03 10.55
CA ALA A 326 -14.93 2.86 9.83
C ALA A 326 -15.33 1.72 10.79
N LEU A 327 -14.55 1.47 11.85
CA LEU A 327 -14.93 0.50 12.91
C LEU A 327 -16.20 0.91 13.65
N GLU A 328 -16.36 2.21 13.95
CA GLU A 328 -17.57 2.73 14.59
C GLU A 328 -18.80 2.54 13.69
N HIS A 329 -18.65 2.72 12.38
CA HIS A 329 -19.69 2.45 11.40
C HIS A 329 -20.05 0.96 11.34
N ALA A 330 -19.06 0.07 11.24
CA ALA A 330 -19.28 -1.38 11.23
C ALA A 330 -20.05 -1.83 12.49
N PHE A 331 -19.66 -1.29 13.65
CA PHE A 331 -20.33 -1.56 14.91
C PHE A 331 -21.77 -1.06 14.93
N ALA A 332 -22.03 0.16 14.47
CA ALA A 332 -23.38 0.73 14.42
C ALA A 332 -24.32 -0.06 13.49
N ASN A 333 -23.79 -0.67 12.44
CA ASN A 333 -24.53 -1.54 11.52
C ASN A 333 -24.63 -3.01 12.00
N GLY A 334 -24.05 -3.34 13.16
CA GLY A 334 -24.14 -4.68 13.74
C GLY A 334 -23.42 -5.76 12.92
N LEU A 335 -22.34 -5.41 12.23
CA LEU A 335 -21.57 -6.39 11.46
C LEU A 335 -20.93 -7.44 12.39
N GLY A 336 -21.01 -8.71 12.02
CA GLY A 336 -20.38 -9.81 12.73
C GLY A 336 -18.91 -10.00 12.38
N VAL A 337 -18.24 -10.91 13.09
CA VAL A 337 -16.85 -11.30 12.85
C VAL A 337 -16.66 -11.77 11.41
N GLY A 338 -15.58 -11.32 10.76
CA GLY A 338 -15.21 -11.70 9.39
C GLY A 338 -16.04 -11.06 8.28
N LYS A 339 -17.06 -10.26 8.61
CA LYS A 339 -17.98 -9.66 7.62
C LYS A 339 -17.53 -8.30 7.09
N PHE A 340 -16.62 -7.62 7.77
CA PHE A 340 -16.36 -6.22 7.47
C PHE A 340 -15.57 -6.00 6.17
N ALA A 341 -14.65 -6.90 5.81
CA ALA A 341 -13.92 -6.79 4.55
C ALA A 341 -14.84 -6.88 3.31
N GLU A 342 -15.76 -7.85 3.30
CA GLU A 342 -16.76 -8.02 2.24
C GLU A 342 -17.71 -6.82 2.17
N TYR A 343 -18.12 -6.31 3.34
CA TYR A 343 -18.92 -5.10 3.44
C TYR A 343 -18.22 -3.89 2.80
N LEU A 344 -16.93 -3.68 3.09
CA LEU A 344 -16.14 -2.59 2.49
C LEU A 344 -15.92 -2.76 0.98
N ALA A 345 -15.80 -4.00 0.50
CA ALA A 345 -15.66 -4.29 -0.94
C ALA A 345 -16.95 -3.99 -1.73
N THR A 346 -18.10 -4.25 -1.12
CA THR A 346 -19.43 -4.02 -1.74
C THR A 346 -19.96 -2.60 -1.54
N TYR A 347 -19.45 -1.84 -0.57
CA TYR A 347 -19.84 -0.45 -0.35
C TYR A 347 -19.33 0.45 -1.48
N VAL A 348 -20.21 1.19 -2.13
CA VAL A 348 -19.84 2.07 -3.27
C VAL A 348 -18.86 3.16 -2.82
N GLY A 349 -17.64 3.11 -3.34
CA GLY A 349 -16.52 3.99 -2.93
C GLY A 349 -15.76 3.53 -1.67
N GLY A 350 -16.08 2.33 -1.17
CA GLY A 350 -15.34 1.58 -0.17
C GLY A 350 -15.10 2.33 1.14
N LEU A 351 -13.93 2.10 1.74
CA LEU A 351 -13.56 2.68 3.03
C LEU A 351 -13.68 4.21 3.07
N LYS A 352 -13.26 4.89 1.99
CA LYS A 352 -13.33 6.36 1.93
C LYS A 352 -14.78 6.86 1.94
N ALA A 353 -15.67 6.17 1.23
CA ALA A 353 -17.09 6.52 1.20
C ALA A 353 -17.76 6.28 2.57
N VAL A 354 -17.48 5.15 3.23
CA VAL A 354 -17.95 4.88 4.60
C VAL A 354 -17.55 6.01 5.54
N VAL A 355 -16.27 6.41 5.54
CA VAL A 355 -15.78 7.50 6.39
C VAL A 355 -16.43 8.83 6.06
N ARG A 356 -16.63 9.15 4.78
CA ARG A 356 -17.32 10.36 4.33
C ARG A 356 -18.75 10.41 4.84
N ASP A 357 -19.50 9.31 4.67
CA ASP A 357 -20.92 9.23 4.99
C ASP A 357 -21.12 9.29 6.52
N GLU A 358 -20.28 8.61 7.28
CA GLU A 358 -20.26 8.66 8.75
C GLU A 358 -19.92 10.07 9.27
N ARG A 359 -18.94 10.75 8.66
CA ARG A 359 -18.62 12.15 8.99
C ARG A 359 -19.76 13.11 8.63
N ALA A 360 -20.50 12.84 7.56
CA ALA A 360 -21.67 13.63 7.17
C ALA A 360 -22.82 13.46 8.18
N LEU A 361 -23.10 12.22 8.60
CA LEU A 361 -24.10 11.90 9.63
C LEU A 361 -23.77 12.57 10.97
N ARG A 362 -22.51 12.53 11.41
CA ARG A 362 -22.11 13.24 12.64
C ARG A 362 -22.25 14.75 12.52
N ARG A 363 -22.00 15.31 11.34
CA ARG A 363 -22.14 16.75 11.09
C ARG A 363 -23.60 17.17 11.09
N SER A 364 -24.51 16.36 10.57
CA SER A 364 -25.95 16.65 10.60
C SER A 364 -26.56 16.44 11.99
N ALA A 365 -26.04 15.50 12.78
CA ALA A 365 -26.46 15.28 14.16
C ALA A 365 -25.92 16.34 15.14
N GLN A 366 -24.85 17.05 14.80
CA GLN A 366 -24.32 18.15 15.62
C GLN A 366 -25.13 19.44 15.39
N PRO A 367 -25.43 20.20 16.46
CA PRO A 367 -26.02 21.52 16.31
C PRO A 367 -25.11 22.40 15.44
N ALA A 368 -25.71 23.15 14.51
CA ALA A 368 -24.97 24.01 13.59
C ALA A 368 -24.00 24.90 14.38
N ARG A 369 -22.70 24.74 14.14
CA ARG A 369 -21.69 25.63 14.70
C ARG A 369 -22.01 27.04 14.20
N PRO A 370 -22.14 28.03 15.10
CA PRO A 370 -22.46 29.37 14.68
C PRO A 370 -21.30 29.91 13.82
N ASP A 371 -21.64 30.52 12.68
CA ASP A 371 -20.64 31.12 11.78
C ASP A 371 -19.93 32.25 12.52
N LYS A 372 -18.65 32.02 12.86
CA LYS A 372 -17.81 32.99 13.57
C LYS A 372 -17.71 34.32 12.82
N ARG A 373 -17.75 34.31 11.49
CA ARG A 373 -17.73 35.55 10.69
C ARG A 373 -19.03 36.31 10.85
N GLN A 374 -20.16 35.63 10.80
CA GLN A 374 -21.46 36.25 10.98
C GLN A 374 -21.67 36.74 12.41
N LEU A 375 -21.21 35.98 13.42
CA LEU A 375 -21.16 36.43 14.81
C LEU A 375 -20.30 37.68 14.96
N ALA A 376 -19.09 37.71 14.40
CA ALA A 376 -18.21 38.88 14.46
C ALA A 376 -18.84 40.09 13.78
N ARG A 377 -19.47 39.93 12.61
CA ARG A 377 -20.19 41.04 11.93
C ARG A 377 -21.38 41.54 12.73
N THR A 378 -22.15 40.65 13.36
CA THR A 378 -23.27 41.03 14.23
C THR A 378 -22.77 41.76 15.47
N ALA A 379 -21.67 41.30 16.08
CA ALA A 379 -21.03 41.96 17.21
C ALA A 379 -20.55 43.36 16.83
N MET A 380 -19.85 43.53 15.71
CA MET A 380 -19.41 44.85 15.22
C MET A 380 -20.59 45.77 14.86
N LYS A 381 -21.71 45.22 14.38
CA LYS A 381 -22.94 46.00 14.15
C LYS A 381 -23.56 46.52 15.45
N ALA A 382 -23.49 45.75 16.53
CA ALA A 382 -24.06 46.09 17.84
C ALA A 382 -23.08 46.81 18.78
N ALA A 383 -21.79 46.85 18.44
CA ALA A 383 -20.75 47.45 19.26
C ALA A 383 -21.00 48.94 19.50
N ALA A 384 -20.68 49.38 20.72
CA ALA A 384 -20.71 50.78 21.09
C ALA A 384 -19.52 51.52 20.44
N PRO A 385 -19.69 52.81 20.05
CA PRO A 385 -18.59 53.61 19.56
C PRO A 385 -17.45 53.71 20.59
N LEU A 386 -16.22 53.53 20.13
CA LEU A 386 -15.00 53.75 20.88
C LEU A 386 -14.66 55.25 20.90
N ASP A 387 -14.11 55.71 22.02
CA ASP A 387 -13.51 57.04 22.13
C ASP A 387 -12.17 57.05 21.36
N PRO A 388 -12.00 57.91 20.33
CA PRO A 388 -10.75 58.00 19.59
C PRO A 388 -9.51 58.25 20.46
N LEU A 389 -9.67 58.96 21.59
CA LEU A 389 -8.55 59.26 22.50
C LEU A 389 -8.13 58.05 23.34
N ALA A 390 -8.96 57.01 23.41
CA ALA A 390 -8.69 55.79 24.17
C ALA A 390 -8.05 54.68 23.31
N ILE A 391 -7.85 54.91 22.02
CA ILE A 391 -7.28 53.92 21.09
C ILE A 391 -5.75 53.97 21.20
N THR A 392 -5.15 52.83 21.53
CA THR A 392 -3.70 52.65 21.56
C THR A 392 -3.13 52.69 20.15
N THR A 393 -2.02 53.40 19.97
CA THR A 393 -1.27 53.49 18.72
C THR A 393 0.10 52.86 18.88
N ASP A 394 0.70 52.43 17.78
CA ASP A 394 2.11 52.01 17.77
C ASP A 394 3.07 53.21 17.93
N ALA A 395 4.38 52.91 17.90
CA ALA A 395 5.44 53.90 18.05
C ALA A 395 5.44 55.01 16.98
N ASP A 396 4.86 54.74 15.81
CA ASP A 396 4.77 55.68 14.69
C ASP A 396 3.42 56.43 14.68
N GLY A 397 2.55 56.14 15.66
CA GLY A 397 1.24 56.79 15.82
C GLY A 397 0.12 56.16 15.00
N PHE A 398 0.30 54.95 14.45
CA PHE A 398 -0.72 54.25 13.69
C PHE A 398 -1.56 53.31 14.56
N ALA A 399 -2.83 53.16 14.18
CA ALA A 399 -3.75 52.17 14.75
C ALA A 399 -4.67 51.62 13.64
N VAL A 400 -4.98 50.33 13.72
CA VAL A 400 -5.94 49.70 12.81
C VAL A 400 -7.30 49.57 13.50
N VAL A 401 -8.28 50.25 12.93
CA VAL A 401 -9.63 50.36 13.50
C VAL A 401 -10.69 49.91 12.50
N VAL A 402 -11.78 49.34 13.02
CA VAL A 402 -12.99 49.06 12.26
C VAL A 402 -13.95 50.21 12.48
N ALA A 403 -14.34 50.89 11.40
CA ALA A 403 -15.36 51.93 11.43
C ALA A 403 -16.72 51.42 10.92
N ARG A 404 -17.80 51.79 11.61
CA ARG A 404 -19.19 51.59 11.19
C ARG A 404 -19.76 52.93 10.71
N ARG A 405 -20.43 52.93 9.56
CA ARG A 405 -21.19 54.10 9.11
C ARG A 405 -22.55 54.13 9.80
N GLU A 406 -22.86 55.25 10.43
CA GLU A 406 -24.14 55.51 11.08
C GLU A 406 -25.20 56.01 10.10
N VAL A 407 -26.45 56.07 10.55
CA VAL A 407 -27.61 56.51 9.76
C VAL A 407 -27.49 57.96 9.30
N ASP A 408 -26.83 58.80 10.09
CA ASP A 408 -26.55 60.21 9.77
C ASP A 408 -25.36 60.39 8.80
N GLY A 409 -24.71 59.29 8.40
CA GLY A 409 -23.56 59.28 7.48
C GLY A 409 -22.21 59.42 8.18
N SER A 410 -22.15 59.66 9.48
CA SER A 410 -20.91 59.72 10.26
C SER A 410 -20.24 58.33 10.40
N LEU A 411 -18.95 58.32 10.72
CA LEU A 411 -18.19 57.10 10.98
C LEU A 411 -17.90 56.98 12.47
N SER A 412 -18.40 55.91 13.09
CA SER A 412 -18.07 55.54 14.47
C SER A 412 -17.03 54.44 14.48
N LEU A 413 -15.99 54.56 15.31
CA LEU A 413 -15.02 53.49 15.52
C LEU A 413 -15.65 52.44 16.43
N VAL A 414 -15.67 51.17 16.02
CA VAL A 414 -16.40 50.09 16.74
C VAL A 414 -15.51 48.91 17.13
N GLY A 415 -14.24 48.94 16.74
CA GLY A 415 -13.24 47.96 17.12
C GLY A 415 -11.84 48.48 16.79
N ALA A 416 -10.85 48.06 17.57
CA ALA A 416 -9.44 48.32 17.31
C ALA A 416 -8.66 47.01 17.46
N LEU A 417 -7.63 46.81 16.62
CA LEU A 417 -6.68 45.74 16.82
C LEU A 417 -5.70 46.11 17.95
N PRO A 418 -5.13 45.11 18.66
CA PRO A 418 -4.08 45.36 19.64
C PRO A 418 -2.86 46.03 18.98
N GLU A 419 -2.17 46.85 19.78
CA GLU A 419 -0.84 47.37 19.47
C GLU A 419 0.09 46.22 19.08
N ASP A 420 0.93 46.45 18.07
CA ASP A 420 1.91 45.49 17.53
C ASP A 420 1.36 44.14 17.06
N SER A 421 0.06 44.04 16.75
CA SER A 421 -0.47 42.81 16.16
C SER A 421 0.07 42.57 14.74
N ASP A 422 0.54 41.35 14.45
CA ASP A 422 0.99 40.94 13.10
C ASP A 422 -0.05 41.24 12.01
N LEU A 423 -1.34 41.08 12.35
CA LEU A 423 -2.44 41.41 11.45
C LEU A 423 -2.55 42.92 11.21
N GLY A 424 -2.34 43.74 12.24
CA GLY A 424 -2.31 45.19 12.14
C GLY A 424 -1.22 45.68 11.20
N GLN A 425 0.00 45.15 11.34
CA GLN A 425 1.13 45.49 10.47
C GLN A 425 0.84 45.15 8.99
N ARG A 426 0.25 43.98 8.74
CA ARG A 426 -0.17 43.58 7.38
C ARG A 426 -1.23 44.50 6.78
N VAL A 427 -2.19 44.96 7.59
CA VAL A 427 -3.23 45.90 7.13
C VAL A 427 -2.63 47.27 6.84
N ILE A 428 -1.72 47.77 7.68
CA ILE A 428 -1.02 49.05 7.46
C ILE A 428 -0.21 48.98 6.16
N ALA A 429 0.56 47.91 5.94
CA ALA A 429 1.31 47.71 4.70
C ALA A 429 0.38 47.64 3.47
N ALA A 430 -0.76 46.95 3.58
CA ALA A 430 -1.73 46.85 2.50
C ALA A 430 -2.48 48.17 2.21
N ALA A 431 -2.57 49.08 3.18
CA ALA A 431 -3.23 50.38 3.02
C ALA A 431 -2.30 51.45 2.41
N ALA A 432 -0.98 51.21 2.42
CA ALA A 432 0.03 52.10 1.83
C ALA A 432 0.22 51.88 0.31
N HIS A 433 -0.37 50.81 -0.24
CA HIS A 433 -0.36 50.43 -1.66
C HIS A 433 -1.78 50.45 -2.22
#